data_AF-A0A2I0V9N9-F1
#
_entry.id   AF-A0A2I0V9N9-F1
#
_cell.length_a   1.000
_cell.length_b   1.000
_cell.length_c   1.000
_cell.angle_alpha   90.00
_cell.angle_beta   90.00
_cell.angle_gamma   90.00
#
_symmetry.space_group_name_H-M   'P 1'
#
loop_
_entity.id
_entity.type
_entity.pdbx_description
1 polymer ?
#
loop_
_entity_poly.entity_id
_entity_poly.type
_entity_poly.pdbx_seq_one_letter_code
_entity_poly.pdbx_strand_id
1 'polypeptide(L)'
;MVYMRKSFKDSLKVLEADIQHANTLASEFSRDFDGACLQMRMSYSPAAHLFLFLVQWTDCSLAGALGLLRILIYKVYIDGTTTMSTHERKASIKEFYAVIFPSLMQLHKGITDMEDKKQKAICQERYRRRDDGDRRQFSEFDAEREEECGICMELNSKIVLPNCCHCMCLKCYREWHSRSQSCPFCRDSLKRVNSDDLWIFTDSRDVVDMPTLSRENLRRLFLYIDKLPLIIPDTDFDSYDSHVK
;
A
#
# COMPACT_ATOMS: atom_id res chain seq x y z
N MET A 1 12.10 27.45 -8.47
CA MET A 1 11.25 26.98 -9.59
C MET A 1 9.85 26.72 -9.05
N VAL A 2 8.87 27.48 -9.56
CA VAL A 2 7.46 27.37 -9.17
C VAL A 2 6.94 26.00 -9.63
N TYR A 3 6.61 25.12 -8.70
CA TYR A 3 5.97 23.84 -9.01
C TYR A 3 4.60 24.13 -9.62
N MET A 4 4.45 23.98 -10.94
CA MET A 4 3.15 24.03 -11.58
C MET A 4 2.21 23.04 -10.89
N ARG A 5 1.04 23.52 -10.44
CA ARG A 5 -0.09 22.64 -10.10
C ARG A 5 -0.32 21.75 -11.33
N LYS A 6 -0.20 20.43 -11.17
CA LYS A 6 -0.60 19.48 -12.22
C LYS A 6 -2.07 19.75 -12.53
N SER A 7 -2.40 19.96 -13.80
CA SER A 7 -3.79 20.13 -14.21
C SER A 7 -4.57 18.84 -13.90
N PHE A 8 -5.89 18.93 -13.74
CA PHE A 8 -6.74 17.73 -13.59
C PHE A 8 -6.42 16.69 -14.65
N LYS A 9 -6.26 17.13 -15.91
CA LYS A 9 -5.93 16.30 -17.06
C LYS A 9 -4.59 15.57 -16.91
N ASP A 10 -3.58 16.22 -16.36
CA ASP A 10 -2.26 15.60 -16.17
C ASP A 10 -2.26 14.63 -14.98
N SER A 11 -2.94 14.98 -13.88
CA SER A 11 -3.12 14.05 -12.76
C SER A 11 -3.93 12.82 -13.16
N LEU A 12 -4.88 12.98 -14.08
CA LEU A 12 -5.70 11.88 -14.57
C LEU A 12 -4.87 10.89 -15.40
N LYS A 13 -4.05 11.40 -16.33
CA LYS A 13 -3.13 10.57 -17.11
C LYS A 13 -2.16 9.78 -16.24
N VAL A 14 -1.65 10.40 -15.18
CA VAL A 14 -0.77 9.72 -14.21
C VAL A 14 -1.53 8.59 -13.51
N LEU A 15 -2.75 8.86 -13.04
CA LEU A 15 -3.59 7.84 -12.41
C LEU A 15 -3.91 6.68 -13.35
N GLU A 16 -4.22 6.96 -14.62
CA GLU A 16 -4.45 5.93 -15.65
C GLU A 16 -3.22 5.07 -15.89
N ALA A 17 -2.03 5.68 -16.00
CA ALA A 17 -0.77 4.96 -16.16
C ALA A 17 -0.45 4.08 -14.94
N ASP A 18 -0.68 4.59 -13.72
CA ASP A 18 -0.47 3.83 -12.49
C ASP A 18 -1.46 2.66 -12.37
N ILE A 19 -2.73 2.82 -12.80
CA ILE A 19 -3.72 1.74 -12.88
C ILE A 19 -3.30 0.68 -13.92
N GLN A 20 -2.82 1.10 -15.09
CA GLN A 20 -2.32 0.18 -16.11
C GLN A 20 -1.13 -0.63 -15.59
N HIS A 21 -0.20 0.01 -14.90
CA HIS A 21 0.92 -0.66 -14.25
C HIS A 21 0.41 -1.68 -13.21
N ALA A 22 -0.53 -1.30 -12.34
CA ALA A 22 -1.14 -2.21 -11.37
C ALA A 22 -1.74 -3.46 -12.03
N ASN A 23 -2.42 -3.30 -13.17
CA ASN A 23 -2.98 -4.41 -13.93
C ASN A 23 -1.89 -5.34 -14.50
N THR A 24 -0.80 -4.78 -15.00
CA THR A 24 0.35 -5.58 -15.45
C THR A 24 0.91 -6.42 -14.31
N LEU A 25 1.13 -5.81 -13.13
CA LEU A 25 1.58 -6.54 -11.93
C LEU A 25 0.58 -7.64 -11.56
N ALA A 26 -0.70 -7.31 -11.49
CA ALA A 26 -1.75 -8.26 -11.12
C ALA A 26 -1.86 -9.48 -12.05
N SER A 27 -1.54 -9.31 -13.34
CA SER A 27 -1.60 -10.38 -14.35
C SER A 27 -0.61 -11.51 -14.11
N GLU A 28 0.50 -11.21 -13.43
CA GLU A 28 1.55 -12.18 -13.14
C GLU A 28 1.13 -13.20 -12.07
N PHE A 29 0.23 -12.83 -11.15
CA PHE A 29 -0.25 -13.69 -10.06
C PHE A 29 -1.43 -14.59 -10.43
N SER A 30 -1.90 -14.52 -11.67
CA SER A 30 -3.09 -15.24 -12.14
C SER A 30 -3.02 -16.77 -12.00
N ARG A 31 -1.81 -17.33 -11.93
CA ARG A 31 -1.58 -18.78 -11.74
C ARG A 31 -1.70 -19.24 -10.29
N ASP A 32 -1.53 -18.34 -9.34
CA ASP A 32 -1.43 -18.68 -7.91
C ASP A 32 -2.78 -18.68 -7.18
N PHE A 33 -3.85 -18.22 -7.84
CA PHE A 33 -5.19 -18.08 -7.24
C PHE A 33 -6.30 -18.49 -8.21
N ASP A 34 -6.62 -19.78 -8.28
CA ASP A 34 -7.79 -20.35 -8.99
C ASP A 34 -7.94 -19.91 -10.47
N GLY A 35 -6.83 -19.47 -11.11
CA GLY A 35 -6.86 -18.93 -12.47
C GLY A 35 -7.43 -17.51 -12.62
N ALA A 36 -7.71 -16.82 -11.51
CA ALA A 36 -8.29 -15.47 -11.50
C ALA A 36 -7.20 -14.38 -11.45
N CYS A 37 -7.26 -13.45 -12.40
CA CYS A 37 -6.49 -12.21 -12.42
C CYS A 37 -7.35 -11.04 -11.90
N LEU A 38 -6.73 -10.09 -11.19
CA LEU A 38 -7.39 -8.82 -10.85
C LEU A 38 -7.18 -7.81 -11.97
N GLN A 39 -8.25 -7.15 -12.39
CA GLN A 39 -8.18 -6.03 -13.30
C GLN A 39 -8.88 -4.81 -12.72
N MET A 40 -8.30 -3.64 -12.97
CA MET A 40 -8.68 -2.37 -12.41
C MET A 40 -8.96 -1.36 -13.53
N ARG A 41 -10.00 -0.56 -13.35
CA ARG A 41 -10.32 0.55 -14.26
C ARG A 41 -10.82 1.76 -13.49
N MET A 42 -10.54 2.93 -14.02
CA MET A 42 -11.11 4.17 -13.51
C MET A 42 -12.59 4.26 -13.89
N SER A 43 -13.42 4.80 -12.99
CA SER A 43 -14.85 5.03 -13.22
C SER A 43 -15.26 6.37 -12.63
N TYR A 44 -16.08 7.10 -13.39
CA TYR A 44 -16.71 8.33 -12.95
C TYR A 44 -18.08 8.02 -12.33
N SER A 45 -18.40 8.67 -11.22
CA SER A 45 -19.77 8.64 -10.70
C SER A 45 -20.73 9.31 -11.68
N PRO A 46 -22.04 8.95 -11.71
CA PRO A 46 -23.03 9.65 -12.52
C PRO A 46 -23.08 11.17 -12.26
N ALA A 47 -22.83 11.58 -11.01
CA ALA A 47 -22.74 12.99 -10.62
C ALA A 47 -21.51 13.71 -11.18
N ALA A 48 -20.49 13.00 -11.66
CA ALA A 48 -19.27 13.62 -12.19
C ALA A 48 -19.58 14.56 -13.35
N HIS A 49 -20.51 14.20 -14.25
CA HIS A 49 -20.89 15.07 -15.37
C HIS A 49 -21.43 16.44 -14.92
N LEU A 50 -22.02 16.53 -13.73
CA LEU A 50 -22.52 17.77 -13.15
C LEU A 50 -21.46 18.62 -12.46
N PHE A 51 -20.34 18.02 -12.02
CA PHE A 51 -19.35 18.70 -11.19
C PHE A 51 -17.96 18.79 -11.83
N LEU A 52 -17.66 18.04 -12.90
CA LEU A 52 -16.34 18.03 -13.54
C LEU A 52 -15.91 19.39 -14.09
N PHE A 53 -16.87 20.26 -14.47
CA PHE A 53 -16.56 21.62 -14.91
C PHE A 53 -15.92 22.47 -13.79
N LEU A 54 -16.27 22.20 -12.52
CA LEU A 54 -15.70 22.88 -11.34
C LEU A 54 -14.30 22.37 -11.01
N VAL A 55 -13.98 21.14 -11.42
CA VAL A 55 -12.74 20.43 -11.08
C VAL A 55 -11.60 20.76 -12.06
N GLN A 56 -11.87 21.50 -13.15
CA GLN A 56 -10.87 21.89 -14.17
C GLN A 56 -9.60 22.53 -13.61
N TRP A 57 -9.67 23.14 -12.40
CA TRP A 57 -8.56 23.83 -11.75
C TRP A 57 -7.93 23.04 -10.57
N THR A 58 -8.25 21.75 -10.42
CA THR A 58 -7.85 20.93 -9.26
C THR A 58 -7.24 19.59 -9.68
N ASP A 59 -6.63 18.85 -8.76
CA ASP A 59 -6.05 17.53 -9.02
C ASP A 59 -7.08 16.40 -8.82
N CYS A 60 -6.77 15.19 -9.31
CA CYS A 60 -7.66 14.03 -9.17
C CYS A 60 -7.89 13.61 -7.71
N SER A 61 -7.06 14.06 -6.77
CA SER A 61 -7.23 13.78 -5.34
C SER A 61 -8.53 14.38 -4.80
N LEU A 62 -8.88 15.60 -5.22
CA LEU A 62 -10.13 16.25 -4.85
C LEU A 62 -11.34 15.55 -5.47
N ALA A 63 -11.27 15.21 -6.76
CA ALA A 63 -12.33 14.45 -7.43
C ALA A 63 -12.57 13.09 -6.78
N GLY A 64 -11.49 12.41 -6.35
CA GLY A 64 -11.56 11.19 -5.55
C GLY A 64 -12.20 11.43 -4.17
N ALA A 65 -11.80 12.48 -3.46
CA ALA A 65 -12.36 12.81 -2.15
C ALA A 65 -13.86 13.13 -2.21
N LEU A 66 -14.32 13.81 -3.27
CA LEU A 66 -15.72 14.17 -3.50
C LEU A 66 -16.60 13.02 -4.00
N GLY A 67 -16.04 11.84 -4.28
CA GLY A 67 -16.84 10.75 -4.81
C GLY A 67 -16.99 10.71 -6.32
N LEU A 68 -16.43 11.69 -7.03
CA LEU A 68 -16.60 11.83 -8.48
C LEU A 68 -15.80 10.80 -9.27
N LEU A 69 -14.67 10.34 -8.69
CA LEU A 69 -13.77 9.37 -9.29
C LEU A 69 -13.56 8.17 -8.35
N ARG A 70 -13.67 6.96 -8.90
CA ARG A 70 -13.42 5.69 -8.21
C ARG A 70 -12.62 4.75 -9.10
N ILE A 71 -12.02 3.74 -8.49
CA ILE A 71 -11.34 2.65 -9.18
C ILE A 71 -12.19 1.41 -8.97
N LEU A 72 -12.59 0.78 -10.07
CA LEU A 72 -13.33 -0.47 -10.07
C LEU A 72 -12.34 -1.61 -10.20
N ILE A 73 -12.54 -2.65 -9.39
CA ILE A 73 -11.71 -3.85 -9.35
C ILE A 73 -12.62 -5.04 -9.64
N TYR A 74 -12.22 -5.88 -10.59
CA TYR A 74 -12.96 -7.08 -10.99
C TYR A 74 -12.00 -8.25 -11.22
N LYS A 75 -12.53 -9.47 -11.06
CA LYS A 75 -11.77 -10.70 -11.31
C LYS A 75 -12.01 -11.15 -12.76
N VAL A 76 -10.94 -11.54 -13.45
CA VAL A 76 -10.93 -12.02 -14.84
C VAL A 76 -10.29 -13.41 -14.87
N TYR A 77 -10.99 -14.41 -15.41
CA TYR A 77 -10.47 -15.78 -15.52
C TYR A 77 -9.79 -16.01 -16.87
N ILE A 78 -8.74 -16.84 -16.89
CA ILE A 78 -7.90 -17.11 -18.08
C ILE A 78 -8.65 -17.91 -19.16
N ASP A 79 -9.76 -18.58 -18.83
CA ASP A 79 -10.51 -19.48 -19.72
C ASP A 79 -11.24 -18.78 -20.88
N GLY A 80 -11.07 -17.46 -21.05
CA GLY A 80 -11.68 -16.69 -22.12
C GLY A 80 -13.20 -16.50 -21.94
N THR A 81 -13.82 -17.20 -20.97
CA THR A 81 -15.11 -16.78 -20.46
C THR A 81 -14.84 -15.54 -19.63
N THR A 82 -15.00 -14.39 -20.27
CA THR A 82 -15.15 -13.12 -19.57
C THR A 82 -16.51 -13.16 -18.86
N THR A 83 -16.72 -14.11 -17.96
CA THR A 83 -17.65 -13.90 -16.88
C THR A 83 -16.98 -12.82 -16.07
N MET A 84 -17.30 -11.56 -16.38
CA MET A 84 -17.11 -10.48 -15.42
C MET A 84 -17.63 -11.06 -14.12
N SER A 85 -16.74 -11.33 -13.16
CA SER A 85 -17.19 -11.79 -11.86
C SER A 85 -18.27 -10.80 -11.46
N THR A 86 -19.48 -11.28 -11.20
CA THR A 86 -20.74 -10.51 -11.05
C THR A 86 -20.72 -9.47 -9.91
N HIS A 87 -19.54 -9.21 -9.36
CA HIS A 87 -19.26 -8.52 -8.13
C HIS A 87 -18.06 -7.58 -8.29
N GLU A 88 -18.24 -6.48 -9.01
CA GLU A 88 -17.23 -5.42 -9.07
C GLU A 88 -17.04 -4.79 -7.68
N ARG A 89 -15.80 -4.42 -7.33
CA ARG A 89 -15.45 -3.75 -6.07
C ARG A 89 -15.05 -2.30 -6.34
N LYS A 90 -15.55 -1.37 -5.52
CA LYS A 90 -15.20 0.07 -5.59
C LYS A 90 -14.10 0.40 -4.60
N ALA A 91 -12.95 0.84 -5.10
CA ALA A 91 -11.91 1.48 -4.31
C ALA A 91 -11.88 3.00 -4.55
N SER A 92 -11.55 3.75 -3.52
CA SER A 92 -11.12 5.14 -3.64
C SER A 92 -9.68 5.22 -4.13
N ILE A 93 -9.31 6.38 -4.67
CA ILE A 93 -7.91 6.68 -5.05
C ILE A 93 -6.97 6.52 -3.84
N LYS A 94 -7.44 6.89 -2.64
CA LYS A 94 -6.67 6.73 -1.41
C LYS A 94 -6.39 5.26 -1.11
N GLU A 95 -7.39 4.39 -1.17
CA GLU A 95 -7.22 2.95 -0.92
C GLU A 95 -6.31 2.31 -1.96
N PHE A 96 -6.38 2.77 -3.21
CA PHE A 96 -5.48 2.31 -4.26
C PHE A 96 -4.02 2.60 -3.95
N TYR A 97 -3.65 3.85 -3.66
CA TYR A 97 -2.26 4.19 -3.38
C TYR A 97 -1.78 3.78 -1.97
N ALA A 98 -2.69 3.62 -1.01
CA ALA A 98 -2.31 3.28 0.36
C ALA A 98 -2.19 1.76 0.60
N VAL A 99 -2.94 0.95 -0.15
CA VAL A 99 -3.04 -0.49 0.11
C VAL A 99 -2.81 -1.30 -1.16
N ILE A 100 -3.63 -1.10 -2.19
CA ILE A 100 -3.69 -2.02 -3.33
C ILE A 100 -2.41 -1.97 -4.18
N PHE A 101 -2.02 -0.78 -4.64
CA PHE A 101 -0.86 -0.60 -5.50
C PHE A 101 0.46 -0.98 -4.79
N PRO A 102 0.71 -0.56 -3.53
CA PRO A 102 1.86 -1.05 -2.77
C PRO A 102 1.86 -2.57 -2.59
N SER A 103 0.72 -3.19 -2.29
CA SER A 103 0.65 -4.65 -2.12
C SER A 103 1.01 -5.39 -3.42
N LEU A 104 0.56 -4.91 -4.57
CA LEU A 104 0.93 -5.48 -5.87
C LEU A 104 2.43 -5.31 -6.17
N MET A 105 2.99 -4.15 -5.83
CA MET A 105 4.43 -3.93 -5.98
C MET A 105 5.26 -4.87 -5.09
N GLN A 106 4.83 -5.07 -3.84
CA GLN A 106 5.46 -6.01 -2.90
C GLN A 106 5.39 -7.46 -3.36
N LEU A 107 4.31 -7.84 -4.06
CA LEU A 107 4.14 -9.19 -4.59
C LEU A 107 5.01 -9.43 -5.83
N HIS A 108 5.15 -8.43 -6.71
CA HIS A 108 5.88 -8.55 -7.98
C HIS A 108 7.39 -8.56 -7.75
N LYS A 109 7.85 -7.63 -6.92
CA LYS A 109 9.21 -7.61 -6.45
C LYS A 109 9.26 -8.48 -5.21
N GLY A 110 9.60 -9.77 -5.34
CA GLY A 110 9.90 -10.62 -4.16
C GLY A 110 11.14 -10.14 -3.37
N ILE A 111 11.22 -8.86 -2.98
CA ILE A 111 12.46 -8.11 -2.82
C ILE A 111 12.40 -7.17 -1.60
N THR A 112 13.59 -7.04 -1.00
CA THR A 112 14.08 -6.26 0.14
C THR A 112 13.37 -4.94 0.50
N ASP A 113 13.34 -4.70 1.82
CA ASP A 113 12.64 -3.63 2.56
C ASP A 113 12.89 -2.20 2.03
N MET A 114 14.05 -1.95 1.42
CA MET A 114 14.47 -0.63 0.94
C MET A 114 13.65 -0.12 -0.26
N GLU A 115 13.32 -0.98 -1.22
CA GLU A 115 12.56 -0.59 -2.42
C GLU A 115 11.08 -0.39 -2.08
N ASP A 116 10.52 -1.20 -1.17
CA ASP A 116 9.16 -1.01 -0.66
C ASP A 116 9.01 0.32 0.10
N LYS A 117 9.94 0.62 1.02
CA LYS A 117 9.97 1.89 1.77
C LYS A 117 10.05 3.10 0.83
N LYS A 118 10.90 3.04 -0.19
CA LYS A 118 11.03 4.11 -1.19
C LYS A 118 9.75 4.31 -1.98
N GLN A 119 9.12 3.23 -2.47
CA GLN A 119 7.87 3.34 -3.23
C GLN A 119 6.69 3.79 -2.36
N LYS A 120 6.61 3.34 -1.11
CA LYS A 120 5.61 3.78 -0.13
C LYS A 120 5.78 5.26 0.21
N ALA A 121 7.01 5.73 0.41
CA ALA A 121 7.31 7.14 0.63
C ALA A 121 6.93 7.98 -0.61
N ILE A 122 7.25 7.50 -1.81
CA ILE A 122 6.88 8.18 -3.06
C ILE A 122 5.35 8.23 -3.25
N CYS A 123 4.62 7.15 -2.97
CA CYS A 123 3.15 7.12 -3.07
C CYS A 123 2.51 8.03 -2.02
N GLN A 124 3.03 8.01 -0.78
CA GLN A 124 2.55 8.87 0.30
C GLN A 124 2.82 10.35 0.04
N GLU A 125 4.01 10.71 -0.46
CA GLU A 125 4.36 12.09 -0.83
C GLU A 125 3.46 12.61 -1.97
N ARG A 126 3.18 11.77 -2.98
CA ARG A 126 2.34 12.16 -4.11
C ARG A 126 0.87 12.40 -3.74
N TYR A 127 0.36 11.78 -2.67
CA TYR A 127 -1.06 11.81 -2.30
C TYR A 127 -1.35 12.33 -0.88
N ARG A 128 -0.35 12.88 -0.18
CA ARG A 128 -0.55 13.59 1.09
C ARG A 128 -1.39 14.85 0.86
N ARG A 129 -2.32 15.14 1.78
CA ARG A 129 -2.80 16.52 1.93
C ARG A 129 -1.60 17.36 2.34
N ARG A 130 -1.37 18.47 1.63
CA ARG A 130 -0.33 19.45 1.95
C ARG A 130 -0.46 19.85 3.41
N ASP A 131 0.38 19.26 4.24
CA ASP A 131 0.81 19.87 5.48
C ASP A 131 2.25 19.46 5.74
N ASP A 132 2.98 20.48 6.15
CA ASP A 132 4.38 20.64 6.50
C ASP A 132 5.49 20.27 5.50
N GLY A 133 6.31 21.30 5.23
CA GLY A 133 7.40 21.27 4.28
C GLY A 133 8.69 20.81 4.93
N ASP A 134 8.93 19.51 4.97
CA ASP A 134 10.27 18.97 5.11
C ASP A 134 10.50 17.90 4.04
N ARG A 135 10.97 18.35 2.86
CA ARG A 135 11.43 17.47 1.79
C ARG A 135 12.73 16.81 2.22
N ARG A 136 12.65 15.73 3.00
CA ARG A 136 13.78 14.82 3.15
C ARG A 136 13.80 13.88 1.97
N GLN A 137 14.65 14.20 1.01
CA GLN A 137 15.02 13.29 -0.06
C GLN A 137 15.72 12.09 0.59
N PHE A 138 14.99 10.98 0.78
CA PHE A 138 15.55 9.71 1.24
C PHE A 138 16.66 9.30 0.26
N SER A 139 17.91 9.47 0.66
CA SER A 139 19.06 9.02 -0.13
C SER A 139 19.33 7.53 0.13
N GLU A 140 19.96 6.84 -0.81
CA GLU A 140 20.42 5.45 -0.66
C GLU A 140 21.30 5.30 0.60
N PHE A 141 22.07 6.34 0.92
CA PHE A 141 22.89 6.45 2.12
C PHE A 141 22.08 6.56 3.43
N ASP A 142 20.88 7.14 3.41
CA ASP A 142 20.03 7.21 4.62
C ASP A 142 19.35 5.87 4.90
N ALA A 143 19.09 5.07 3.88
CA ALA A 143 18.51 3.74 4.03
C ALA A 143 19.50 2.72 4.62
N GLU A 144 20.77 2.74 4.19
CA GLU A 144 21.83 1.90 4.77
C GLU A 144 22.05 2.23 6.25
N ARG A 145 22.05 3.52 6.62
CA ARG A 145 22.16 3.97 8.02
C ARG A 145 20.99 3.51 8.91
N GLU A 146 19.80 3.36 8.33
CA GLU A 146 18.63 2.82 9.04
C GLU A 146 18.69 1.30 9.23
N GLU A 147 19.51 0.58 8.45
CA GLU A 147 19.76 -0.86 8.61
C GLU A 147 20.91 -1.16 9.58
N GLU A 148 21.80 -0.21 9.83
CA GLU A 148 22.91 -0.36 10.78
C GLU A 148 22.48 -0.12 12.23
N CYS A 149 23.13 -0.80 13.18
CA CYS A 149 22.94 -0.46 14.58
C CYS A 149 23.44 0.97 14.85
N GLY A 150 22.57 1.86 15.35
CA GLY A 150 22.92 3.26 15.66
C GLY A 150 23.95 3.48 16.78
N ILE A 151 24.62 2.42 17.25
CA ILE A 151 25.69 2.46 18.26
C ILE A 151 27.00 1.97 17.64
N CYS A 152 27.05 0.75 17.09
CA CYS A 152 28.27 0.20 16.49
C CYS A 152 28.40 0.42 14.97
N MET A 153 27.36 0.93 14.31
CA MET A 153 27.30 1.12 12.84
C MET A 153 27.49 -0.18 12.05
N GLU A 154 27.24 -1.35 12.66
CA GLU A 154 27.31 -2.65 11.98
C GLU A 154 25.92 -3.13 11.55
N LEU A 155 25.85 -3.86 10.43
CA LEU A 155 24.66 -4.56 9.93
C LEU A 155 24.39 -5.84 10.73
N ASN A 156 23.88 -5.67 11.94
CA ASN A 156 23.48 -6.77 12.81
C ASN A 156 21.95 -6.81 12.96
N SER A 157 21.40 -8.01 13.22
CA SER A 157 20.01 -8.14 13.66
C SER A 157 19.76 -7.24 14.87
N LYS A 158 18.71 -6.42 14.77
CA LYS A 158 18.37 -5.45 15.80
C LYS A 158 17.34 -6.04 16.75
N ILE A 159 17.34 -5.50 17.95
CA ILE A 159 16.25 -5.65 18.90
C ILE A 159 15.56 -4.30 19.08
N VAL A 160 14.27 -4.34 19.40
CA VAL A 160 13.45 -3.16 19.69
C VAL A 160 13.16 -3.12 21.19
N LEU A 161 13.39 -1.96 21.80
CA LEU A 161 13.05 -1.73 23.21
C LEU A 161 11.54 -1.49 23.37
N PRO A 162 10.84 -2.21 24.27
CA PRO A 162 9.38 -2.17 24.37
C PRO A 162 8.82 -0.84 24.87
N ASN A 163 9.60 -0.10 25.67
CA ASN A 163 9.13 1.15 26.30
C ASN A 163 9.22 2.37 25.38
N CYS A 164 10.12 2.34 24.39
CA CYS A 164 10.47 3.52 23.59
C CYS A 164 10.66 3.25 22.10
N CYS A 165 10.47 2.00 21.65
CA CYS A 165 10.61 1.55 20.26
C CYS A 165 11.96 1.86 19.59
N HIS A 166 13.00 2.15 20.37
CA HIS A 166 14.35 2.37 19.83
C HIS A 166 15.04 1.04 19.55
N CYS A 167 15.83 0.99 18.49
CA CYS A 167 16.44 -0.22 18.00
C CYS A 167 17.98 -0.19 18.10
N MET A 168 18.59 -1.30 18.51
CA MET A 168 20.04 -1.51 18.48
C MET A 168 20.36 -3.00 18.35
N CYS A 169 21.59 -3.39 18.05
CA CYS A 169 21.95 -4.80 18.06
C CYS A 169 22.01 -5.36 19.48
N LEU A 170 21.79 -6.68 19.62
CA LEU A 170 21.78 -7.34 20.93
C LEU A 170 23.10 -7.18 21.70
N LYS A 171 24.24 -7.12 20.99
CA LYS A 171 25.56 -6.90 21.57
C LYS A 171 25.64 -5.52 22.25
N CYS A 172 25.31 -4.46 21.52
CA CYS A 172 25.31 -3.10 22.06
C CYS A 172 24.30 -2.93 23.19
N TYR A 173 23.12 -3.57 23.10
CA TYR A 173 22.17 -3.57 24.20
C TYR A 173 22.76 -4.20 25.46
N ARG A 174 23.33 -5.41 25.39
CA ARG A 174 23.88 -6.11 26.56
C ARG A 174 25.02 -5.33 27.21
N GLU A 175 25.92 -4.78 26.40
CA GLU A 175 27.04 -3.96 26.87
C GLU A 175 26.55 -2.69 27.55
N TRP A 176 25.61 -1.97 26.92
CA TRP A 176 25.04 -0.77 27.50
C TRP A 176 24.23 -1.05 28.78
N HIS A 177 23.38 -2.07 28.77
CA HIS A 177 22.54 -2.47 29.90
C HIS A 177 23.38 -2.84 31.14
N SER A 178 24.57 -3.42 30.94
CA SER A 178 25.50 -3.70 32.03
C SER A 178 26.01 -2.43 32.75
N ARG A 179 26.02 -1.29 32.05
CA ARG A 179 26.52 0.01 32.54
C ARG A 179 25.41 0.96 32.96
N SER A 180 24.28 0.95 32.24
CA SER A 180 23.14 1.83 32.47
C SER A 180 21.82 1.13 32.17
N GLN A 181 20.89 1.24 33.10
CA GLN A 181 19.52 0.73 32.99
C GLN A 181 18.58 1.75 32.33
N SER A 182 19.06 2.38 31.24
CA SER A 182 18.34 3.40 30.48
C SER A 182 18.52 3.21 28.98
N CYS A 183 17.58 3.63 28.15
CA CYS A 183 17.76 3.63 26.71
C CYS A 183 18.95 4.56 26.33
N PRO A 184 19.90 4.12 25.47
CA PRO A 184 21.03 4.95 25.03
C PRO A 184 20.59 6.14 24.16
N PHE A 185 19.41 6.06 23.55
CA PHE A 185 18.90 7.09 22.63
C PHE A 185 18.03 8.14 23.34
N CYS A 186 17.08 7.71 24.17
CA CYS A 186 16.12 8.61 24.85
C CYS A 186 16.22 8.64 26.37
N ARG A 187 17.06 7.80 26.98
CA ARG A 187 17.24 7.66 28.44
C ARG A 187 16.01 7.16 29.22
N ASP A 188 14.96 6.70 28.54
CA ASP A 188 13.84 6.00 29.19
C ASP A 188 14.32 4.80 30.00
N SER A 189 13.66 4.54 31.14
CA SER A 189 14.10 3.51 32.06
C SER A 189 13.90 2.10 31.50
N LEU A 190 14.94 1.27 31.65
CA LEU A 190 14.95 -0.16 31.29
C LEU A 190 14.95 -1.09 32.50
N LYS A 191 14.83 -0.56 33.72
CA LYS A 191 14.90 -1.34 34.98
C LYS A 191 13.90 -2.50 35.10
N ARG A 192 12.84 -2.51 34.27
CA ARG A 192 11.80 -3.55 34.23
C ARG A 192 11.79 -4.34 32.92
N VAL A 193 12.78 -4.15 32.06
CA VAL A 193 12.88 -4.81 30.76
C VAL A 193 13.85 -5.98 30.91
N ASN A 194 13.34 -7.21 30.79
CA ASN A 194 14.16 -8.41 30.75
C ASN A 194 14.55 -8.77 29.32
N SER A 195 15.44 -9.76 29.15
CA SER A 195 15.82 -10.27 27.82
C SER A 195 14.63 -10.75 27.00
N ASP A 196 13.60 -11.28 27.68
CA ASP A 196 12.44 -11.91 27.05
C ASP A 196 11.42 -10.85 26.58
N ASP A 197 11.55 -9.62 27.08
CA ASP A 197 10.73 -8.47 26.68
C ASP A 197 11.29 -7.76 25.43
N LEU A 198 12.45 -8.22 24.91
CA LEU A 198 13.12 -7.64 23.75
C LEU A 198 12.55 -8.25 22.47
N TRP A 199 12.11 -7.39 21.57
CA TRP A 199 11.51 -7.83 20.31
C TRP A 199 12.60 -7.91 19.25
N ILE A 200 12.71 -9.05 18.56
CA ILE A 200 13.62 -9.17 17.42
C ILE A 200 13.04 -8.34 16.28
N PHE A 201 13.83 -7.39 15.78
CA PHE A 201 13.50 -6.70 14.55
C PHE A 201 13.79 -7.67 13.39
N THR A 202 12.73 -8.25 12.82
CA THR A 202 12.83 -9.14 11.67
C THR A 202 13.06 -8.32 10.41
N ASP A 203 14.22 -8.50 9.80
CA ASP A 203 14.51 -7.96 8.48
C ASP A 203 13.94 -8.91 7.40
N SER A 204 13.70 -8.37 6.20
CA SER A 204 13.47 -9.11 4.96
C SER A 204 14.46 -10.27 4.73
N ARG A 205 15.71 -10.14 5.23
CA ARG A 205 16.74 -11.21 5.19
C ARG A 205 16.44 -12.40 6.09
N ASP A 206 15.66 -12.21 7.16
CA ASP A 206 15.29 -13.25 8.12
C ASP A 206 14.08 -14.09 7.64
N VAL A 207 13.47 -13.73 6.51
CA VAL A 207 12.35 -14.46 5.91
C VAL A 207 12.87 -15.66 5.10
N VAL A 208 12.83 -16.84 5.70
CA VAL A 208 13.36 -18.09 5.11
C VAL A 208 12.45 -18.65 3.99
N ASP A 209 11.15 -18.35 3.99
CA ASP A 209 10.16 -18.89 3.03
C ASP A 209 9.42 -17.77 2.29
N MET A 210 10.10 -17.18 1.31
CA MET A 210 9.54 -16.16 0.43
C MET A 210 8.29 -16.64 -0.33
N PRO A 211 8.23 -17.87 -0.89
CA PRO A 211 7.00 -18.38 -1.50
C PRO A 211 5.78 -18.39 -0.56
N THR A 212 5.94 -18.81 0.70
CA THR A 212 4.83 -18.79 1.66
C THR A 212 4.46 -17.36 2.06
N LEU A 213 5.44 -16.47 2.25
CA LEU A 213 5.16 -15.06 2.53
C LEU A 213 4.40 -14.39 1.38
N SER A 214 4.83 -14.58 0.15
CA SER A 214 4.15 -14.04 -1.04
C SER A 214 2.72 -14.56 -1.16
N ARG A 215 2.51 -15.87 -0.94
CA ARG A 215 1.17 -16.47 -0.93
C ARG A 215 0.27 -15.87 0.16
N GLU A 216 0.81 -15.62 1.35
CA GLU A 216 0.06 -15.02 2.45
C GLU A 216 -0.24 -13.52 2.21
N ASN A 217 0.72 -12.78 1.67
CA ASN A 217 0.51 -11.38 1.26
C ASN A 217 -0.54 -11.28 0.14
N LEU A 218 -0.52 -12.22 -0.82
CA LEU A 218 -1.53 -12.32 -1.86
C LEU A 218 -2.92 -12.55 -1.25
N ARG A 219 -3.05 -13.52 -0.34
CA ARG A 219 -4.31 -13.78 0.39
C ARG A 219 -4.82 -12.54 1.11
N ARG A 220 -3.95 -11.79 1.79
CA ARG A 220 -4.33 -10.54 2.49
C ARG A 220 -4.85 -9.48 1.53
N LEU A 221 -4.21 -9.32 0.37
CA LEU A 221 -4.66 -8.39 -0.66
C LEU A 221 -6.08 -8.76 -1.16
N PHE A 222 -6.32 -10.03 -1.48
CA PHE A 222 -7.64 -10.48 -1.91
C PHE A 222 -8.71 -10.31 -0.82
N LEU A 223 -8.40 -10.64 0.44
CA LEU A 223 -9.30 -10.41 1.57
C LEU A 223 -9.63 -8.92 1.76
N TYR A 224 -8.66 -8.04 1.53
CA TYR A 224 -8.90 -6.60 1.55
C TYR A 224 -9.86 -6.19 0.43
N ILE A 225 -9.62 -6.65 -0.80
CA ILE A 225 -10.46 -6.35 -1.97
C ILE A 225 -11.88 -6.87 -1.78
N ASP A 226 -12.05 -8.09 -1.27
CA ASP A 226 -13.37 -8.69 -1.05
C ASP A 226 -14.21 -7.89 -0.04
N LYS A 227 -13.58 -7.17 0.90
CA LYS A 227 -14.21 -6.27 1.87
C LYS A 227 -14.56 -4.88 1.33
N LEU A 228 -14.05 -4.50 0.15
CA LEU A 228 -14.42 -3.22 -0.46
C LEU A 228 -15.91 -3.19 -0.83
N PRO A 229 -16.52 -1.99 -0.96
CA PRO A 229 -17.90 -1.87 -1.38
C PRO A 229 -18.19 -2.59 -2.71
N LEU A 230 -19.19 -3.48 -2.67
CA LEU A 230 -19.70 -4.19 -3.83
C LEU A 230 -20.54 -3.26 -4.72
N ILE A 231 -20.34 -3.34 -6.04
CA ILE A 231 -21.32 -2.86 -7.01
C ILE A 231 -22.29 -4.00 -7.25
N ILE A 232 -23.52 -3.81 -6.80
CA ILE A 232 -24.63 -4.67 -7.20
C ILE A 232 -25.04 -4.17 -8.59
N PRO A 233 -25.00 -5.00 -9.65
CA PRO A 233 -25.60 -4.64 -10.92
C PRO A 233 -27.09 -4.43 -10.66
N ASP A 234 -27.64 -3.27 -11.03
CA ASP A 234 -29.09 -3.07 -11.05
C ASP A 234 -29.66 -4.18 -11.95
N THR A 235 -30.28 -5.18 -11.33
CA THR A 235 -30.96 -6.23 -12.08
C THR A 235 -32.27 -5.61 -12.51
N ASP A 236 -32.43 -5.44 -13.81
CA ASP A 236 -33.63 -4.92 -14.45
C ASP A 236 -34.89 -5.52 -13.81
N PHE A 237 -35.75 -4.64 -13.27
CA PHE A 237 -37.14 -4.96 -12.93
C PHE A 237 -37.94 -5.11 -14.23
N ASP A 238 -37.56 -6.06 -15.10
CA ASP A 238 -38.40 -6.54 -16.20
C ASP A 238 -39.11 -7.82 -15.74
N SER A 239 -40.02 -7.64 -14.78
CA SER A 239 -41.13 -8.58 -14.59
C SER A 239 -42.18 -8.27 -15.63
N TYR A 240 -42.03 -8.94 -16.77
CA TYR A 240 -43.06 -9.23 -17.76
C TYR A 240 -44.35 -9.67 -17.05
N ASP A 241 -45.28 -8.74 -16.78
CA ASP A 241 -46.65 -9.10 -16.42
C ASP A 241 -47.48 -9.24 -17.71
N SER A 242 -47.22 -10.34 -18.42
CA SER A 242 -48.22 -10.96 -19.26
C SER A 242 -48.87 -12.08 -18.42
N HIS A 243 -50.07 -11.87 -17.90
CA HIS A 243 -51.30 -12.51 -18.40
C HIS A 243 -52.47 -12.46 -17.41
N VAL A 244 -53.64 -12.04 -17.95
CA VAL A 244 -55.01 -12.54 -17.66
C VAL A 244 -55.79 -11.87 -16.51
N LYS A 245 -56.68 -10.92 -16.87
CA LYS A 245 -58.11 -11.21 -17.12
C LYS A 245 -58.80 -10.07 -17.87
#